data_AF-A0A7C7DVI2-F1
#
_entry.id   AF-A0A7C7DVI2-F1
#
_cell.length_a   1.000
_cell.length_b   1.000
_cell.length_c   1.000
_cell.angle_alpha   90.00
_cell.angle_beta   90.00
_cell.angle_gamma   90.00
#
_symmetry.space_group_name_H-M   'P 1'
#
loop_
_entity.id
_entity.type
_entity.pdbx_description
1 polymer ?
#
loop_
_entity_poly.entity_id
_entity_poly.type
_entity_poly.pdbx_seq_one_letter_code
_entity_poly.pdbx_strand_id
1 'polypeptide(L)'
;MVKRDPLLRLGRKLAIEALILLVAIPAFMTTLGASTASAEASGPPRLMSVEFMENEGRGQAIIEVSHPVTYTSHWVSDPDRLIVDIDRCILGTRIKPVPVHDGIVKQVRVAQFSPSVVRVVFDLERSAACSITRVGEDGRKILVRFNRRLEKVAFENVSGRQRLVIEATGNIEYKTLVLSGPDRIVLDFPETTVTSSIAEIPVDNGLVRRIRIGQNSPGVARVVIDLDKKTRFRVYTPDADEGKVIVDFGFRLAGISVDSHQDLTEVNIRAGGATPSKVEQFTGPERIVMRFDDTVVDMHPQGLIVGDGVIDRIEVSQEEPMASVVTFYLPYYLKHVEKPGKQPGDIAVEFTRSFCWQKTIVIDPGHGGQDPGAVGFTGLQEKDVALDISLRLAELLKAAGAKPVLTRSSAEYVFLPDRARIANS
;
A
#
# COMPACT_ATOMS: atom_id res chain seq x y z
N MET A 1 -10.18 15.07 -44.55
CA MET A 1 -9.48 13.77 -44.73
C MET A 1 -8.49 13.65 -43.58
N VAL A 2 -8.57 12.75 -42.60
CA VAL A 2 -9.25 11.46 -42.44
C VAL A 2 -9.67 11.38 -40.96
N LYS A 3 -10.94 11.05 -40.69
CA LYS A 3 -11.46 10.75 -39.34
C LYS A 3 -11.00 9.34 -38.95
N ARG A 4 -10.62 9.13 -37.68
CA ARG A 4 -10.47 7.78 -37.10
C ARG A 4 -11.49 7.62 -35.98
N ASP A 5 -12.47 6.75 -36.24
CA ASP A 5 -13.40 6.19 -35.26
C ASP A 5 -12.67 5.23 -34.31
N PRO A 6 -13.09 5.16 -33.03
CA PRO A 6 -12.61 4.15 -32.09
C PRO A 6 -13.72 3.14 -31.79
N LEU A 7 -13.69 1.93 -32.36
CA LEU A 7 -14.43 0.78 -31.81
C LEU A 7 -13.83 -0.56 -32.25
N LEU A 8 -13.93 -1.52 -31.32
CA LEU A 8 -13.86 -2.98 -31.50
C LEU A 8 -12.46 -3.65 -31.51
N ARG A 9 -11.93 -3.90 -30.32
CA ARG A 9 -11.20 -5.15 -30.04
C ARG A 9 -11.99 -6.00 -29.07
N LEU A 10 -12.59 -7.04 -29.64
CA LEU A 10 -13.35 -8.11 -29.01
C LEU A 10 -12.36 -9.12 -28.41
N GLY A 11 -12.41 -9.35 -27.09
CA GLY A 11 -11.51 -10.25 -26.38
C GLY A 11 -12.22 -10.94 -25.21
N ARG A 12 -12.89 -12.05 -25.53
CA ARG A 12 -13.44 -13.13 -24.70
C ARG A 12 -13.14 -13.07 -23.19
N LYS A 13 -14.19 -12.93 -22.37
CA LYS A 13 -14.32 -13.62 -21.08
C LYS A 13 -15.70 -14.28 -21.01
N LEU A 14 -15.71 -15.60 -20.94
CA LEU A 14 -16.88 -16.42 -20.65
C LEU A 14 -17.26 -16.19 -19.19
N ALA A 15 -18.44 -15.62 -18.96
CA ALA A 15 -19.13 -15.65 -17.68
C ALA A 15 -20.18 -16.76 -17.77
N ILE A 16 -20.07 -17.75 -16.87
CA ILE A 16 -21.11 -18.75 -16.62
C ILE A 16 -21.81 -18.29 -15.35
N GLU A 17 -22.95 -17.62 -15.51
CA GLU A 17 -23.96 -17.52 -14.46
C GLU A 17 -25.31 -17.85 -15.09
N ALA A 18 -25.85 -19.00 -14.69
CA ALA A 18 -27.18 -19.44 -15.02
C ALA A 18 -28.16 -18.76 -14.05
N LEU A 19 -28.97 -17.83 -14.57
CA LEU A 19 -30.15 -17.30 -13.89
C LEU A 19 -31.38 -17.68 -14.71
N ILE A 20 -32.01 -18.79 -14.33
CA ILE A 20 -33.35 -19.17 -14.77
C ILE A 20 -34.30 -18.75 -13.65
N LEU A 21 -35.25 -17.85 -13.92
CA LEU A 21 -36.70 -18.06 -13.75
C LEU A 21 -37.49 -16.76 -13.95
N LEU A 22 -38.32 -16.68 -15.00
CA LEU A 22 -39.65 -16.03 -14.93
C LEU A 22 -40.48 -16.39 -16.18
N VAL A 23 -41.44 -17.31 -16.05
CA VAL A 23 -42.60 -17.37 -16.95
C VAL A 23 -43.86 -17.65 -16.13
N ALA A 24 -44.90 -16.91 -16.49
CA ALA A 24 -46.18 -16.73 -15.83
C ALA A 24 -47.08 -17.97 -15.78
N ILE A 25 -47.94 -17.98 -14.76
CA ILE A 25 -49.04 -18.92 -14.53
C ILE A 25 -50.29 -18.46 -15.30
N PRO A 26 -51.08 -19.38 -15.89
CA PRO A 26 -52.53 -19.23 -15.93
C PRO A 26 -53.20 -20.19 -14.95
N ALA A 27 -54.17 -19.66 -14.21
CA ALA A 27 -55.08 -20.41 -13.37
C ALA A 27 -55.99 -21.31 -14.21
N PHE A 28 -56.27 -22.54 -13.78
CA PHE A 28 -57.63 -23.10 -13.74
C PHE A 28 -57.72 -24.44 -12.98
N MET A 29 -58.79 -24.51 -12.19
CA MET A 29 -59.59 -25.65 -11.70
C MET A 29 -59.02 -26.80 -10.85
N THR A 30 -59.58 -26.82 -9.64
CA THR A 30 -59.94 -27.93 -8.77
C THR A 30 -60.09 -29.32 -9.41
N THR A 31 -59.31 -30.27 -8.90
CA THR A 31 -59.73 -31.67 -8.74
C THR A 31 -59.40 -32.13 -7.32
N LEU A 32 -60.41 -32.64 -6.61
CA LEU A 32 -60.24 -33.43 -5.39
C LEU A 32 -59.45 -34.69 -5.77
N GLY A 33 -58.22 -34.81 -5.28
CA GLY A 33 -57.34 -35.95 -5.54
C GLY A 33 -56.74 -36.41 -4.22
N ALA A 34 -57.20 -37.58 -3.79
CA ALA A 34 -56.72 -38.44 -2.71
C ALA A 34 -55.43 -38.03 -1.98
N SER A 35 -55.57 -37.94 -0.65
CA SER A 35 -54.49 -38.15 0.32
C SER A 35 -53.69 -39.40 -0.06
N THR A 36 -52.50 -39.20 -0.61
CA THR A 36 -51.44 -40.18 -0.56
C THR A 36 -50.63 -39.90 0.70
N ALA A 37 -50.99 -40.61 1.76
CA ALA A 37 -50.11 -40.80 2.90
C ALA A 37 -48.73 -41.22 2.36
N SER A 38 -47.72 -40.37 2.54
CA SER A 38 -46.34 -40.81 2.33
C SER A 38 -46.07 -41.88 3.37
N ALA A 39 -45.65 -43.05 2.91
CA ALA A 39 -45.24 -44.14 3.77
C ALA A 39 -44.18 -43.62 4.75
N GLU A 40 -44.54 -43.55 6.04
CA GLU A 40 -43.59 -43.36 7.11
C GLU A 40 -42.54 -44.46 6.98
N ALA A 41 -41.29 -44.07 6.73
CA ALA A 41 -40.18 -45.00 6.86
C ALA A 41 -40.22 -45.58 8.29
N SER A 42 -40.38 -46.90 8.40
CA SER A 42 -40.57 -47.53 9.70
C SER A 42 -39.29 -47.45 10.53
N GLY A 43 -39.25 -46.52 11.48
CA GLY A 43 -38.21 -46.43 12.50
C GLY A 43 -37.69 -45.00 12.73
N PRO A 44 -36.99 -44.76 13.86
CA PRO A 44 -36.41 -43.46 14.13
C PRO A 44 -35.36 -43.08 13.05
N PRO A 45 -35.19 -41.78 12.74
CA PRO A 45 -34.09 -41.28 11.92
C PRO A 45 -32.74 -41.88 12.31
N ARG A 46 -31.90 -42.12 11.31
CA ARG A 46 -30.58 -42.73 11.50
C ARG A 46 -29.49 -41.79 11.04
N LEU A 47 -28.39 -41.73 11.77
CA LEU A 47 -27.17 -41.10 11.27
C LEU A 47 -26.54 -42.03 10.22
N MET A 48 -26.32 -41.50 9.03
CA MET A 48 -25.81 -42.24 7.87
C MET A 48 -24.29 -42.09 7.75
N SER A 49 -23.80 -40.84 7.76
CA SER A 49 -22.37 -40.54 7.67
C SER A 49 -22.02 -39.22 8.34
N VAL A 50 -20.75 -39.09 8.70
CA VAL A 50 -20.12 -37.81 9.06
C VAL A 50 -18.82 -37.74 8.26
N GLU A 51 -18.79 -36.87 7.27
CA GLU A 51 -17.64 -36.69 6.38
C GLU A 51 -17.03 -35.33 6.63
N PHE A 52 -15.71 -35.26 6.79
CA PHE A 52 -14.96 -34.02 6.92
C PHE A 52 -14.14 -33.79 5.66
N MET A 53 -14.22 -32.59 5.10
CA MET A 53 -13.54 -32.20 3.88
C MET A 53 -13.12 -30.73 3.92
N GLU A 54 -12.15 -30.37 3.09
CA GLU A 54 -11.80 -28.99 2.86
C GLU A 54 -12.52 -28.45 1.63
N ASN A 55 -13.11 -27.27 1.75
CA ASN A 55 -13.77 -26.58 0.65
C ASN A 55 -13.67 -25.06 0.83
N GLU A 56 -13.24 -24.35 -0.21
CA GLU A 56 -13.00 -22.89 -0.21
C GLU A 56 -12.08 -22.40 0.93
N GLY A 57 -11.08 -23.22 1.28
CA GLY A 57 -10.15 -22.95 2.37
C GLY A 57 -10.72 -23.15 3.77
N ARG A 58 -11.88 -23.82 3.90
CA ARG A 58 -12.54 -24.07 5.17
C ARG A 58 -12.66 -25.56 5.44
N GLY A 59 -12.41 -25.95 6.68
CA GLY A 59 -12.82 -27.26 7.19
C GLY A 59 -14.34 -27.35 7.28
N GLN A 60 -14.93 -28.36 6.64
CA GLN A 60 -16.37 -28.57 6.59
C GLN A 60 -16.70 -30.01 6.96
N ALA A 61 -17.74 -30.18 7.78
CA ALA A 61 -18.31 -31.49 8.05
C ALA A 61 -19.74 -31.59 7.55
N ILE A 62 -20.02 -32.62 6.77
CA ILE A 62 -21.36 -32.96 6.30
C ILE A 62 -21.84 -34.13 7.16
N ILE A 63 -22.90 -33.88 7.91
CA ILE A 63 -23.61 -34.87 8.72
C ILE A 63 -24.87 -35.27 7.94
N GLU A 64 -24.92 -36.50 7.46
CA GLU A 64 -26.06 -37.01 6.69
C GLU A 64 -26.95 -37.90 7.56
N VAL A 65 -28.26 -37.67 7.49
CA VAL A 65 -29.28 -38.44 8.21
C VAL A 65 -30.31 -39.03 7.25
N SER A 66 -30.92 -40.15 7.63
CA SER A 66 -31.88 -40.83 6.74
C SER A 66 -33.16 -40.02 6.52
N HIS A 67 -33.53 -39.17 7.48
CA HIS A 67 -34.73 -38.33 7.48
C HIS A 67 -34.40 -36.97 8.10
N PRO A 68 -35.15 -35.90 7.79
CA PRO A 68 -35.01 -34.62 8.46
C PRO A 68 -35.10 -34.73 9.98
N VAL A 69 -34.15 -34.12 10.67
CA VAL A 69 -34.02 -34.13 12.15
C VAL A 69 -33.90 -32.73 12.70
N THR A 70 -34.20 -32.56 13.98
CA THR A 70 -33.80 -31.37 14.76
C THR A 70 -32.44 -31.61 15.39
N TYR A 71 -31.72 -30.51 15.66
CA TYR A 71 -30.44 -30.57 16.35
C TYR A 71 -30.25 -29.33 17.23
N THR A 72 -29.41 -29.48 18.25
CA THR A 72 -28.89 -28.37 19.05
C THR A 72 -27.37 -28.35 18.97
N SER A 73 -26.76 -27.20 19.24
CA SER A 73 -25.31 -27.09 19.31
C SER A 73 -24.88 -26.28 20.52
N HIS A 74 -23.75 -26.65 21.12
CA HIS A 74 -23.16 -25.92 22.23
C HIS A 74 -21.65 -26.07 22.24
N TRP A 75 -20.98 -25.03 22.72
CA TRP A 75 -19.54 -24.99 22.90
C TRP A 75 -19.19 -25.47 24.31
N VAL A 76 -18.13 -26.27 24.41
CA VAL A 76 -17.54 -26.68 25.68
C VAL A 76 -16.08 -26.24 25.67
N SER A 77 -15.63 -25.58 26.72
CA SER A 77 -14.23 -25.23 26.93
C SER A 77 -13.56 -26.23 27.87
N ASP A 78 -12.23 -26.33 27.79
CA ASP A 78 -11.38 -27.21 28.61
C ASP A 78 -11.69 -28.73 28.49
N PRO A 79 -11.32 -29.39 27.36
CA PRO A 79 -10.75 -28.80 26.14
C PRO A 79 -11.85 -28.25 25.20
N ASP A 80 -11.46 -27.36 24.28
CA ASP A 80 -12.38 -26.76 23.31
C ASP A 80 -13.05 -27.81 22.43
N ARG A 81 -14.39 -27.80 22.42
CA ARG A 81 -15.23 -28.71 21.64
C ARG A 81 -16.48 -28.00 21.13
N LEU A 82 -16.86 -28.33 19.91
CA LEU A 82 -18.21 -28.09 19.41
C LEU A 82 -19.01 -29.40 19.51
N ILE A 83 -20.15 -29.35 20.18
CA ILE A 83 -21.07 -30.49 20.28
C ILE A 83 -22.30 -30.18 19.42
N VAL A 84 -22.68 -31.14 18.57
CA VAL A 84 -23.92 -31.14 17.80
C VAL A 84 -24.74 -32.36 18.21
N ASP A 85 -25.82 -32.12 18.91
CA ASP A 85 -26.76 -33.15 19.37
C ASP A 85 -27.94 -33.23 18.40
N ILE A 86 -28.14 -34.41 17.82
CA ILE A 86 -29.16 -34.68 16.83
C ILE A 86 -30.32 -35.43 17.50
N ASP A 87 -31.49 -34.80 17.56
CA ASP A 87 -32.64 -35.32 18.27
C ASP A 87 -33.38 -36.41 17.47
N ARG A 88 -33.98 -37.34 18.21
CA ARG A 88 -34.73 -38.49 17.68
C ARG A 88 -33.93 -39.31 16.67
N CYS A 89 -32.61 -39.31 16.80
CA CYS A 89 -31.70 -40.00 15.91
C CYS A 89 -31.06 -41.20 16.62
N ILE A 90 -30.81 -42.28 15.87
CA ILE A 90 -30.08 -43.45 16.35
C ILE A 90 -28.85 -43.74 15.48
N LEU A 91 -27.82 -44.32 16.09
CA LEU A 91 -26.68 -44.89 15.39
C LEU A 91 -27.04 -46.27 14.85
N GLY A 92 -26.97 -46.44 13.52
CA GLY A 92 -27.13 -47.76 12.91
C GLY A 92 -25.91 -48.65 13.08
N THR A 93 -24.72 -48.06 13.10
CA THR A 93 -23.43 -48.74 13.26
C THR A 93 -22.47 -47.87 14.07
N ARG A 94 -21.42 -48.49 14.62
CA ARG A 94 -20.36 -47.74 15.29
C ARG A 94 -19.53 -46.97 14.27
N ILE A 95 -19.53 -45.65 14.37
CA ILE A 95 -18.66 -44.77 13.59
C ILE A 95 -17.34 -44.57 14.35
N LYS A 96 -16.21 -44.86 13.70
CA LYS A 96 -14.88 -44.60 14.29
C LYS A 96 -14.60 -43.09 14.29
N PRO A 97 -13.83 -42.57 15.27
CA PRO A 97 -13.35 -41.20 15.21
C PRO A 97 -12.65 -40.90 13.87
N VAL A 98 -12.97 -39.75 13.29
CA VAL A 98 -12.35 -39.24 12.06
C VAL A 98 -11.24 -38.28 12.47
N PRO A 99 -9.94 -38.65 12.36
CA PRO A 99 -8.85 -37.70 12.59
C PRO A 99 -8.85 -36.63 11.49
N VAL A 100 -8.64 -35.37 11.86
CA VAL A 100 -8.71 -34.22 10.94
C VAL A 100 -7.38 -33.46 10.93
N HIS A 101 -6.97 -32.89 12.07
CA HIS A 101 -5.73 -32.11 12.22
C HIS A 101 -5.56 -30.96 11.21
N ASP A 102 -6.63 -30.21 10.96
CA ASP A 102 -6.59 -29.07 10.02
C ASP A 102 -6.14 -27.76 10.69
N GLY A 103 -5.68 -27.79 11.95
CA GLY A 103 -5.29 -26.62 12.74
C GLY A 103 -6.45 -25.95 13.50
N ILE A 104 -7.71 -26.30 13.23
CA ILE A 104 -8.88 -25.94 14.03
C ILE A 104 -9.48 -27.19 14.67
N VAL A 105 -9.84 -28.18 13.86
CA VAL A 105 -10.45 -29.45 14.26
C VAL A 105 -9.37 -30.52 14.34
N LYS A 106 -9.22 -31.10 15.54
CA LYS A 106 -8.33 -32.23 15.79
C LYS A 106 -8.93 -33.52 15.25
N GLN A 107 -10.17 -33.81 15.62
CA GLN A 107 -10.90 -35.00 15.20
C GLN A 107 -12.42 -34.81 15.37
N VAL A 108 -13.19 -35.64 14.68
CA VAL A 108 -14.64 -35.74 14.85
C VAL A 108 -15.00 -37.09 15.47
N ARG A 109 -15.79 -37.08 16.53
CA ARG A 109 -16.26 -38.27 17.23
C ARG A 109 -17.78 -38.34 17.19
N VAL A 110 -18.31 -39.55 17.16
CA VAL A 110 -19.75 -39.78 17.14
C VAL A 110 -20.11 -40.84 18.18
N ALA A 111 -21.15 -40.59 18.96
CA ALA A 111 -21.67 -41.55 19.94
C ALA A 111 -23.19 -41.44 20.09
N GLN A 112 -23.83 -42.55 20.47
CA GLN A 112 -25.21 -42.54 20.93
C GLN A 112 -25.19 -41.97 22.36
N PHE A 113 -25.56 -40.71 22.52
CA PHE A 113 -25.48 -40.02 23.81
C PHE A 113 -26.61 -40.44 24.74
N SER A 114 -27.81 -40.60 24.19
CA SER A 114 -28.98 -41.18 24.86
C SER A 114 -29.75 -42.05 23.86
N PRO A 115 -30.76 -42.85 24.27
CA PRO A 115 -31.50 -43.73 23.36
C PRO A 115 -32.13 -43.03 22.14
N SER A 116 -32.32 -41.71 22.18
CA SER A 116 -32.90 -40.92 21.10
C SER A 116 -32.03 -39.75 20.64
N VAL A 117 -30.79 -39.62 21.13
CA VAL A 117 -29.88 -38.52 20.75
C VAL A 117 -28.54 -39.07 20.28
N VAL A 118 -28.16 -38.73 19.06
CA VAL A 118 -26.81 -38.95 18.55
C VAL A 118 -26.00 -37.67 18.71
N ARG A 119 -24.83 -37.79 19.33
CA ARG A 119 -23.92 -36.66 19.58
C ARG A 119 -22.74 -36.75 18.64
N VAL A 120 -22.54 -35.69 17.86
CA VAL A 120 -21.33 -35.46 17.06
C VAL A 120 -20.48 -34.43 17.80
N VAL A 121 -19.24 -34.80 18.14
CA VAL A 121 -18.29 -33.97 18.88
C VAL A 121 -17.12 -33.64 17.98
N PHE A 122 -16.89 -32.36 17.75
CA PHE A 122 -15.67 -31.85 17.13
C PHE A 122 -14.70 -31.49 18.25
N ASP A 123 -13.64 -32.28 18.41
CA ASP A 123 -12.54 -31.93 19.30
C ASP A 123 -11.67 -30.89 18.59
N LEU A 124 -11.47 -29.72 19.21
CA LEU A 124 -10.76 -28.62 18.60
C LEU A 124 -9.35 -28.49 19.17
N GLU A 125 -8.44 -28.02 18.34
CA GLU A 125 -7.08 -27.65 18.77
C GLU A 125 -7.05 -26.27 19.41
N ARG A 126 -8.05 -25.43 19.11
CA ARG A 126 -8.21 -24.06 19.62
C ARG A 126 -9.65 -23.58 19.41
N SER A 127 -10.07 -22.61 20.21
CA SER A 127 -11.33 -21.90 20.03
C SER A 127 -11.44 -21.27 18.64
N ALA A 128 -12.52 -21.57 17.93
CA ALA A 128 -12.84 -21.05 16.61
C ALA A 128 -14.35 -20.83 16.48
N ALA A 129 -14.79 -20.03 15.52
CA ALA A 129 -16.20 -19.95 15.14
C ALA A 129 -16.51 -20.95 14.01
N CYS A 130 -17.79 -21.32 13.92
CA CYS A 130 -18.34 -22.08 12.81
C CYS A 130 -19.78 -21.65 12.53
N SER A 131 -20.26 -21.93 11.34
CA SER A 131 -21.70 -21.91 11.02
C SER A 131 -22.22 -23.34 10.90
N ILE A 132 -23.48 -23.54 11.32
CA ILE A 132 -24.18 -24.82 11.18
C ILE A 132 -25.48 -24.56 10.42
N THR A 133 -25.63 -25.17 9.25
CA THR A 133 -26.79 -24.96 8.36
C THR A 133 -27.33 -26.28 7.84
N ARG A 134 -28.59 -26.30 7.40
CA ARG A 134 -29.10 -27.43 6.60
C ARG A 134 -28.81 -27.16 5.13
N VAL A 135 -28.39 -28.19 4.40
CA VAL A 135 -28.10 -28.13 2.97
C VAL A 135 -28.85 -29.24 2.23
N GLY A 136 -29.16 -29.01 0.95
CA GLY A 136 -29.98 -29.91 0.15
C GLY A 136 -31.50 -29.70 0.34
N GLU A 137 -32.25 -29.92 -0.73
CA GLU A 137 -33.72 -29.71 -0.77
C GLU A 137 -34.49 -30.66 0.17
N ASP A 138 -33.89 -31.80 0.49
CA ASP A 138 -34.49 -32.84 1.34
C ASP A 138 -34.30 -32.61 2.84
N GLY A 139 -33.51 -31.61 3.25
CA GLY A 139 -33.23 -31.29 4.65
C GLY A 139 -32.48 -32.38 5.42
N ARG A 140 -31.85 -33.34 4.72
CA ARG A 140 -31.16 -34.51 5.32
C ARG A 140 -29.68 -34.30 5.59
N LYS A 141 -29.11 -33.17 5.20
CA LYS A 141 -27.69 -32.86 5.42
C LYS A 141 -27.54 -31.63 6.30
N ILE A 142 -26.75 -31.78 7.36
CA ILE A 142 -26.34 -30.67 8.23
C ILE A 142 -24.87 -30.38 7.91
N LEU A 143 -24.59 -29.15 7.49
CA LEU A 143 -23.25 -28.67 7.19
C LEU A 143 -22.71 -27.87 8.38
N VAL A 144 -21.61 -28.31 8.95
CA VAL A 144 -20.81 -27.56 9.92
C VAL A 144 -19.61 -26.98 9.16
N ARG A 145 -19.50 -25.66 9.08
CA ARG A 145 -18.43 -24.97 8.36
C ARG A 145 -17.60 -24.12 9.33
N PHE A 146 -16.35 -24.48 9.52
CA PHE A 146 -15.40 -23.70 10.32
C PHE A 146 -14.84 -22.51 9.54
N ASN A 147 -14.21 -21.58 10.25
CA ASN A 147 -13.50 -20.44 9.67
C ASN A 147 -12.37 -20.85 8.71
N ARG A 148 -11.91 -19.90 7.91
CA ARG A 148 -10.61 -19.99 7.22
C ARG A 148 -9.48 -19.89 8.24
N ARG A 149 -8.26 -20.27 7.82
CA ARG A 149 -7.10 -20.26 8.70
C ARG A 149 -6.09 -19.24 8.21
N LEU A 150 -5.62 -18.40 9.12
CA LEU A 150 -4.46 -17.56 8.88
C LEU A 150 -3.21 -18.43 8.99
N GLU A 151 -2.51 -18.63 7.87
CA GLU A 151 -1.39 -19.57 7.76
C GLU A 151 -0.05 -18.85 7.87
N LYS A 152 0.08 -17.71 7.18
CA LYS A 152 1.34 -16.95 7.13
C LYS A 152 1.09 -15.49 7.43
N VAL A 153 1.98 -14.94 8.24
CA VAL A 153 2.17 -13.49 8.38
C VAL A 153 3.68 -13.27 8.35
N ALA A 154 4.16 -12.51 7.37
CA ALA A 154 5.59 -12.26 7.19
C ALA A 154 5.84 -10.81 6.79
N PHE A 155 6.83 -10.19 7.41
CA PHE A 155 7.32 -8.88 7.00
C PHE A 155 8.57 -9.07 6.14
N GLU A 156 8.50 -8.65 4.89
CA GLU A 156 9.49 -8.90 3.86
C GLU A 156 9.99 -7.57 3.26
N ASN A 157 11.27 -7.55 2.90
CA ASN A 157 11.87 -6.49 2.10
C ASN A 157 12.13 -7.02 0.68
N VAL A 158 11.29 -6.64 -0.28
CA VAL A 158 11.37 -7.13 -1.66
C VAL A 158 11.89 -6.01 -2.55
N SER A 159 13.14 -6.11 -2.98
CA SER A 159 13.81 -5.10 -3.81
C SER A 159 13.75 -3.69 -3.20
N GLY A 160 13.86 -3.59 -1.86
CA GLY A 160 13.81 -2.34 -1.11
C GLY A 160 12.41 -1.87 -0.69
N ARG A 161 11.36 -2.51 -1.18
CA ARG A 161 9.98 -2.28 -0.73
C ARG A 161 9.68 -3.04 0.55
N GLN A 162 9.14 -2.34 1.55
CA GLN A 162 8.75 -2.92 2.82
C GLN A 162 7.30 -3.41 2.76
N ARG A 163 7.06 -4.70 2.96
CA ARG A 163 5.74 -5.31 2.82
C ARG A 163 5.43 -6.27 3.95
N LEU A 164 4.20 -6.19 4.46
CA LEU A 164 3.61 -7.27 5.24
C LEU A 164 2.78 -8.13 4.30
N VAL A 165 3.07 -9.42 4.27
CA VAL A 165 2.33 -10.45 3.54
C VAL A 165 1.55 -11.28 4.54
N ILE A 166 0.24 -11.39 4.31
CA ILE A 166 -0.68 -12.17 5.10
C ILE A 166 -1.34 -13.18 4.16
N GLU A 167 -1.30 -14.46 4.49
CA GLU A 167 -1.86 -15.53 3.67
C GLU A 167 -2.80 -16.40 4.52
N ALA A 168 -3.93 -16.75 3.93
CA ALA A 168 -4.92 -17.64 4.49
C ALA A 168 -5.29 -18.75 3.50
N THR A 169 -5.93 -19.78 4.02
CA THR A 169 -6.33 -20.99 3.27
C THR A 169 -7.31 -20.75 2.12
N GLY A 170 -7.93 -19.57 2.05
CA GLY A 170 -8.86 -19.19 0.99
C GLY A 170 -9.18 -17.71 1.06
N ASN A 171 -10.11 -17.26 0.22
CA ASN A 171 -10.44 -15.84 0.11
C ASN A 171 -10.80 -15.21 1.48
N ILE A 172 -10.11 -14.14 1.85
CA ILE A 172 -10.30 -13.43 3.11
C ILE A 172 -10.65 -11.96 2.87
N GLU A 173 -11.65 -11.50 3.60
CA GLU A 173 -11.96 -10.08 3.71
C GLU A 173 -11.18 -9.46 4.87
N TYR A 174 -10.96 -8.15 4.81
CA TYR A 174 -10.32 -7.40 5.90
C TYR A 174 -10.99 -6.05 6.16
N LYS A 175 -10.90 -5.62 7.42
CA LYS A 175 -11.24 -4.26 7.85
C LYS A 175 -9.99 -3.60 8.41
N THR A 176 -9.69 -2.40 7.92
CA THR A 176 -8.52 -1.62 8.35
C THR A 176 -8.93 -0.51 9.29
N LEU A 177 -8.23 -0.39 10.41
CA LEU A 177 -8.38 0.70 11.38
C LEU A 177 -7.00 1.30 11.69
N VAL A 178 -6.91 2.62 11.68
CA VAL A 178 -5.69 3.34 12.11
C VAL A 178 -5.95 3.95 13.47
N LEU A 179 -5.07 3.64 14.42
CA LEU A 179 -5.13 4.15 15.79
C LEU A 179 -3.96 5.10 16.03
N SER A 180 -4.14 6.04 16.96
CA SER A 180 -3.10 6.93 17.47
C SER A 180 -2.96 6.76 18.99
N GLY A 181 -1.82 7.14 19.54
CA GLY A 181 -1.52 7.04 20.98
C GLY A 181 -1.47 5.60 21.53
N PRO A 182 -0.57 4.71 21.08
CA PRO A 182 0.46 4.86 20.02
C PRO A 182 -0.08 4.57 18.61
N ASP A 183 0.67 5.03 17.59
CA ASP A 183 0.34 4.83 16.17
C ASP A 183 0.35 3.35 15.78
N ARG A 184 -0.79 2.86 15.28
CA ARG A 184 -0.98 1.45 14.92
C ARG A 184 -1.88 1.30 13.70
N ILE A 185 -1.60 0.28 12.90
CA ILE A 185 -2.49 -0.19 11.83
C ILE A 185 -3.06 -1.53 12.29
N VAL A 186 -4.38 -1.65 12.33
CA VAL A 186 -5.08 -2.87 12.73
C VAL A 186 -5.81 -3.41 11.51
N LEU A 187 -5.57 -4.67 11.18
CA LEU A 187 -6.31 -5.42 10.19
C LEU A 187 -7.10 -6.53 10.90
N ASP A 188 -8.43 -6.45 10.80
CA ASP A 188 -9.34 -7.49 11.26
C ASP A 188 -9.76 -8.35 10.08
N PHE A 189 -9.69 -9.67 10.24
CA PHE A 189 -10.05 -10.68 9.25
C PHE A 189 -11.25 -11.48 9.76
N PRO A 190 -12.47 -11.13 9.35
CA PRO A 190 -13.67 -11.89 9.68
C PRO A 190 -13.59 -13.33 9.16
N GLU A 191 -14.31 -14.22 9.82
CA GLU A 191 -14.41 -15.65 9.48
C GLU A 191 -13.05 -16.34 9.33
N THR A 192 -12.07 -15.89 10.13
CA THR A 192 -10.68 -16.34 10.09
C THR A 192 -10.18 -16.68 11.50
N THR A 193 -9.51 -17.81 11.63
CA THR A 193 -8.87 -18.29 12.86
C THR A 193 -7.36 -18.27 12.73
N VAL A 194 -6.67 -17.73 13.74
CA VAL A 194 -5.20 -17.76 13.80
C VAL A 194 -4.73 -19.18 14.13
N THR A 195 -4.06 -19.81 13.17
CA THR A 195 -3.50 -21.16 13.37
C THR A 195 -2.00 -21.17 13.64
N SER A 196 -1.30 -20.11 13.24
CA SER A 196 0.10 -19.88 13.57
C SER A 196 0.33 -19.80 15.08
N SER A 197 1.45 -20.36 15.54
CA SER A 197 1.94 -20.21 16.92
C SER A 197 2.67 -18.88 17.14
N ILE A 198 2.95 -18.13 16.07
CA ILE A 198 3.65 -16.84 16.13
C ILE A 198 2.64 -15.78 16.57
N ALA A 199 2.80 -15.30 17.80
CA ALA A 199 2.00 -14.19 18.33
C ALA A 199 2.60 -12.82 17.98
N GLU A 200 3.90 -12.75 17.70
CA GLU A 200 4.62 -11.50 17.48
C GLU A 200 5.82 -11.67 16.53
N ILE A 201 6.04 -10.67 15.68
CA ILE A 201 7.18 -10.55 14.78
C ILE A 201 7.87 -9.20 15.09
N PRO A 202 9.07 -9.20 15.67
CA PRO A 202 9.86 -7.98 15.82
C PRO A 202 10.33 -7.50 14.43
N VAL A 203 10.30 -6.18 14.20
CA VAL A 203 10.70 -5.59 12.90
C VAL A 203 11.76 -4.50 13.10
N ASP A 204 11.53 -3.57 14.03
CA ASP A 204 12.45 -2.51 14.47
C ASP A 204 13.19 -1.78 13.34
N ASN A 205 12.45 -1.42 12.29
CA ASN A 205 13.04 -0.81 11.09
C ASN A 205 12.90 0.72 11.05
N GLY A 206 12.32 1.36 12.08
CA GLY A 206 12.10 2.82 12.15
C GLY A 206 10.76 3.30 11.60
N LEU A 207 10.05 2.46 10.84
CA LEU A 207 8.64 2.66 10.46
C LEU A 207 7.73 1.75 11.26
N VAL A 208 8.04 0.45 11.24
CA VAL A 208 7.32 -0.61 11.92
C VAL A 208 8.22 -1.11 13.04
N ARG A 209 7.70 -1.06 14.26
CA ARG A 209 8.36 -1.60 15.45
C ARG A 209 8.19 -3.11 15.51
N ARG A 210 6.94 -3.57 15.45
CA ARG A 210 6.59 -4.99 15.53
C ARG A 210 5.22 -5.26 14.95
N ILE A 211 4.93 -6.53 14.69
CA ILE A 211 3.64 -7.01 14.20
C ILE A 211 3.12 -8.05 15.18
N ARG A 212 1.91 -7.84 15.68
CA ARG A 212 1.23 -8.73 16.61
C ARG A 212 0.10 -9.46 15.90
N ILE A 213 -0.03 -10.74 16.18
CA ILE A 213 -1.00 -11.64 15.54
C ILE A 213 -1.79 -12.29 16.67
N GLY A 214 -3.11 -12.23 16.59
CA GLY A 214 -3.94 -12.82 17.63
C GLY A 214 -5.39 -12.97 17.23
N GLN A 215 -6.11 -13.75 18.03
CA GLN A 215 -7.56 -13.92 17.87
C GLN A 215 -8.28 -12.81 18.65
N ASN A 216 -9.00 -11.92 17.95
CA ASN A 216 -9.76 -10.85 18.61
C ASN A 216 -11.11 -11.34 19.15
N SER A 217 -11.75 -12.25 18.42
CA SER A 217 -12.92 -13.03 18.85
C SER A 217 -12.88 -14.38 18.12
N PRO A 218 -13.63 -15.42 18.52
CA PRO A 218 -13.58 -16.73 17.85
C PRO A 218 -13.79 -16.68 16.32
N GLY A 219 -14.47 -15.65 15.81
CA GLY A 219 -14.71 -15.43 14.38
C GLY A 219 -13.82 -14.38 13.71
N VAL A 220 -12.90 -13.72 14.42
CA VAL A 220 -12.10 -12.61 13.86
C VAL A 220 -10.64 -12.74 14.27
N ALA A 221 -9.77 -13.02 13.29
CA ALA A 221 -8.33 -12.90 13.46
C ALA A 221 -7.92 -11.43 13.33
N ARG A 222 -6.89 -11.01 14.05
CA ARG A 222 -6.39 -9.64 14.06
C ARG A 222 -4.88 -9.62 13.90
N VAL A 223 -4.43 -8.76 12.98
CA VAL A 223 -3.03 -8.39 12.81
C VAL A 223 -2.87 -6.92 13.17
N VAL A 224 -1.99 -6.61 14.12
CA VAL A 224 -1.70 -5.25 14.58
C VAL A 224 -0.26 -4.90 14.25
N ILE A 225 -0.07 -3.86 13.46
CA ILE A 225 1.24 -3.31 13.12
C ILE A 225 1.49 -2.12 14.03
N ASP A 226 2.43 -2.27 14.97
CA ASP A 226 2.86 -1.19 15.85
C ASP A 226 3.89 -0.34 15.10
N LEU A 227 3.61 0.97 14.97
CA LEU A 227 4.47 1.90 14.24
C LEU A 227 5.37 2.69 15.21
N ASP A 228 6.57 3.03 14.73
CA ASP A 228 7.45 3.99 15.43
C ASP A 228 7.02 5.44 15.21
N LYS A 229 6.41 5.72 14.06
CA LYS A 229 5.83 7.01 13.70
C LYS A 229 4.69 6.81 12.72
N LYS A 230 3.74 7.75 12.71
CA LYS A 230 2.67 7.81 11.71
C LYS A 230 3.26 7.75 10.29
N THR A 231 2.89 6.72 9.54
CA THR A 231 3.38 6.49 8.18
C THR A 231 2.24 6.21 7.20
N ARG A 232 2.45 6.48 5.90
CA ARG A 232 1.49 6.15 4.84
C ARG A 232 1.67 4.70 4.39
N PHE A 233 0.57 4.06 3.96
CA PHE A 233 0.57 2.67 3.56
C PHE A 233 -0.61 2.38 2.62
N ARG A 234 -0.57 1.26 1.92
CA ARG A 234 -1.70 0.70 1.17
C ARG A 234 -1.98 -0.72 1.62
N VAL A 235 -3.26 -1.08 1.70
CA VAL A 235 -3.69 -2.46 1.90
C VAL A 235 -4.44 -2.91 0.65
N TYR A 236 -4.11 -4.08 0.14
CA TYR A 236 -4.80 -4.65 -1.02
C TYR A 236 -4.69 -6.17 -1.06
N THR A 237 -5.64 -6.79 -1.77
CA THR A 237 -5.63 -8.21 -2.13
C THR A 237 -5.10 -8.31 -3.56
N PRO A 238 -4.04 -9.08 -3.84
CA PRO A 238 -3.55 -9.28 -5.21
C PRO A 238 -4.57 -9.99 -6.10
N ASP A 239 -4.76 -9.54 -7.34
CA ASP A 239 -5.71 -10.16 -8.29
C ASP A 239 -5.44 -11.65 -8.57
N ALA A 240 -4.19 -12.08 -8.40
CA ALA A 240 -3.77 -13.46 -8.65
C ALA A 240 -4.03 -14.41 -7.47
N ASP A 241 -4.32 -13.86 -6.28
CA ASP A 241 -4.43 -14.65 -5.05
C ASP A 241 -5.35 -13.96 -4.04
N GLU A 242 -6.62 -14.36 -4.04
CA GLU A 242 -7.65 -13.83 -3.13
C GLU A 242 -7.43 -14.25 -1.67
N GLY A 243 -6.60 -15.28 -1.41
CA GLY A 243 -6.23 -15.71 -0.06
C GLY A 243 -5.12 -14.87 0.57
N LYS A 244 -4.61 -13.87 -0.16
CA LYS A 244 -3.47 -13.05 0.24
C LYS A 244 -3.86 -11.60 0.44
N VAL A 245 -3.37 -11.01 1.53
CA VAL A 245 -3.50 -9.58 1.81
C VAL A 245 -2.11 -8.99 1.99
N ILE A 246 -1.84 -7.89 1.30
CA ILE A 246 -0.58 -7.16 1.36
C ILE A 246 -0.81 -5.82 2.03
N VAL A 247 0.02 -5.50 3.03
CA VAL A 247 0.20 -4.13 3.51
C VAL A 247 1.52 -3.63 2.97
N ASP A 248 1.46 -2.71 2.00
CA ASP A 248 2.63 -2.12 1.35
C ASP A 248 2.96 -0.78 2.00
N PHE A 249 4.18 -0.67 2.53
CA PHE A 249 4.75 0.55 3.06
C PHE A 249 5.62 1.27 2.02
N GLY A 250 5.73 0.72 0.81
CA GLY A 250 6.46 1.30 -0.31
C GLY A 250 7.97 1.24 -0.10
N PHE A 251 8.68 2.04 -0.88
CA PHE A 251 10.10 2.28 -0.67
C PHE A 251 10.32 3.33 0.41
N ARG A 252 11.47 3.26 1.07
CA ARG A 252 11.86 4.20 2.11
C ARG A 252 12.82 5.24 1.55
N LEU A 253 12.46 6.51 1.71
CA LEU A 253 13.39 7.62 1.55
C LEU A 253 14.07 7.84 2.91
N ALA A 254 15.18 7.15 3.13
CA ALA A 254 15.80 6.92 4.44
C ALA A 254 16.87 7.97 4.81
N GLY A 255 17.28 8.81 3.85
CA GLY A 255 18.17 9.93 4.14
C GLY A 255 18.66 10.64 2.90
N ILE A 256 19.27 11.80 3.13
CA ILE A 256 19.95 12.59 2.12
C ILE A 256 21.33 12.95 2.66
N SER A 257 22.37 12.85 1.83
CA SER A 257 23.71 13.37 2.11
C SER A 257 24.18 14.25 0.96
N VAL A 258 24.98 15.26 1.26
CA VAL A 258 25.48 16.23 0.27
C VAL A 258 27.00 16.23 0.30
N ASP A 259 27.60 16.13 -0.88
CA ASP A 259 29.04 16.20 -1.09
C ASP A 259 29.33 17.36 -2.06
N SER A 260 29.88 18.45 -1.53
CA SER A 260 30.26 19.63 -2.32
C SER A 260 31.66 19.46 -2.90
N HIS A 261 31.78 19.63 -4.21
CA HIS A 261 33.03 19.58 -4.96
C HIS A 261 33.34 20.93 -5.61
N GLN A 262 34.53 21.01 -6.22
CA GLN A 262 34.99 22.23 -6.89
C GLN A 262 34.06 22.62 -8.05
N ASP A 263 33.59 21.65 -8.84
CA ASP A 263 32.84 21.92 -10.07
C ASP A 263 31.35 21.55 -9.98
N LEU A 264 30.93 20.87 -8.91
CA LEU A 264 29.55 20.40 -8.73
C LEU A 264 29.22 20.18 -7.26
N THR A 265 27.94 19.99 -6.99
CA THR A 265 27.43 19.50 -5.70
C THR A 265 26.64 18.22 -5.95
N GLU A 266 27.09 17.11 -5.38
CA GLU A 266 26.42 15.81 -5.47
C GLU A 266 25.49 15.64 -4.26
N VAL A 267 24.22 15.33 -4.51
CA VAL A 267 23.27 14.96 -3.48
C VAL A 267 22.92 13.49 -3.63
N ASN A 268 23.22 12.69 -2.61
CA ASN A 268 22.82 11.30 -2.55
C ASN A 268 21.51 11.15 -1.76
N ILE A 269 20.52 10.50 -2.36
CA ILE A 269 19.22 10.18 -1.80
C ILE A 269 19.16 8.67 -1.59
N ARG A 270 19.02 8.26 -0.31
CA ARG A 270 18.81 6.86 0.05
C ARG A 270 17.36 6.46 -0.18
N ALA A 271 17.07 6.00 -1.39
CA ALA A 271 15.72 5.76 -1.88
C ALA A 271 15.33 4.27 -1.94
N GLY A 272 16.26 3.36 -1.60
CA GLY A 272 15.98 1.93 -1.50
C GLY A 272 15.43 1.31 -2.78
N GLY A 273 15.79 1.81 -3.95
CA GLY A 273 15.32 1.33 -5.25
C GLY A 273 14.21 2.15 -5.89
N ALA A 274 13.65 3.14 -5.18
CA ALA A 274 12.72 4.08 -5.80
C ALA A 274 13.44 5.02 -6.77
N THR A 275 12.81 5.31 -7.90
CA THR A 275 13.24 6.33 -8.86
C THR A 275 12.26 7.50 -8.89
N PRO A 276 12.69 8.71 -9.25
CA PRO A 276 11.77 9.83 -9.39
C PRO A 276 10.78 9.49 -10.50
N SER A 277 9.48 9.61 -10.21
CA SER A 277 8.43 9.49 -11.22
C SER A 277 8.25 10.78 -12.01
N LYS A 278 8.68 11.91 -11.44
CA LYS A 278 8.62 13.22 -12.07
C LYS A 278 9.74 14.11 -11.54
N VAL A 279 10.39 14.85 -12.45
CA VAL A 279 11.37 15.88 -12.11
C VAL A 279 11.02 17.15 -12.87
N GLU A 280 10.83 18.24 -12.13
CA GLU A 280 10.40 19.53 -12.68
C GLU A 280 11.32 20.65 -12.22
N GLN A 281 11.67 21.53 -13.15
CA GLN A 281 12.33 22.79 -12.87
C GLN A 281 11.29 23.91 -12.79
N PHE A 282 11.41 24.76 -11.78
CA PHE A 282 10.62 25.98 -11.63
C PHE A 282 11.53 27.19 -11.53
N THR A 283 11.08 28.30 -12.12
CA THR A 283 11.72 29.61 -12.00
C THR A 283 10.88 30.52 -11.07
N GLY A 284 11.56 31.43 -10.36
CA GLY A 284 10.94 32.40 -9.46
C GLY A 284 10.26 31.82 -8.20
N PRO A 285 10.98 31.25 -7.22
CA PRO A 285 12.43 31.05 -7.10
C PRO A 285 12.94 29.82 -7.88
N GLU A 286 14.26 29.76 -8.16
CA GLU A 286 14.86 28.60 -8.83
C GLU A 286 14.81 27.37 -7.93
N ARG A 287 14.20 26.30 -8.44
CA ARG A 287 14.13 25.02 -7.73
C ARG A 287 13.98 23.83 -8.66
N ILE A 288 14.52 22.70 -8.24
CA ILE A 288 14.24 21.38 -8.82
C ILE A 288 13.36 20.61 -7.84
N VAL A 289 12.25 20.07 -8.33
CA VAL A 289 11.30 19.27 -7.55
C VAL A 289 11.30 17.86 -8.11
N MET A 290 11.71 16.90 -7.28
CA MET A 290 11.70 15.48 -7.60
C MET A 290 10.60 14.77 -6.80
N ARG A 291 9.68 14.14 -7.51
CA ARG A 291 8.60 13.33 -6.94
C ARG A 291 8.96 11.85 -7.02
N PHE A 292 8.75 11.13 -5.93
CA PHE A 292 8.95 9.68 -5.84
C PHE A 292 7.62 9.02 -5.46
N ASP A 293 6.93 8.42 -6.42
CA ASP A 293 5.71 7.65 -6.15
C ASP A 293 6.02 6.33 -5.44
N ASP A 294 5.06 5.85 -4.66
CA ASP A 294 5.14 4.61 -3.89
C ASP A 294 6.26 4.62 -2.85
N THR A 295 6.46 5.79 -2.21
CA THR A 295 7.51 6.01 -1.21
C THR A 295 6.98 6.67 0.05
N VAL A 296 7.70 6.42 1.15
CA VAL A 296 7.49 7.05 2.45
C VAL A 296 8.76 7.70 2.96
N VAL A 297 8.61 8.89 3.54
CA VAL A 297 9.70 9.63 4.17
C VAL A 297 10.06 8.94 5.47
N ASP A 298 11.19 8.25 5.47
CA ASP A 298 11.71 7.56 6.63
C ASP A 298 12.99 8.20 7.17
N MET A 299 12.89 9.49 7.35
CA MET A 299 13.82 10.31 8.10
C MET A 299 12.99 11.33 8.87
N HIS A 300 13.63 12.08 9.75
CA HIS A 300 12.99 13.30 10.24
C HIS A 300 12.79 14.22 9.03
N PRO A 301 11.60 14.78 8.76
CA PRO A 301 11.43 15.73 7.66
C PRO A 301 12.48 16.85 7.79
N GLN A 302 13.38 16.96 6.82
CA GLN A 302 14.51 17.89 6.90
C GLN A 302 14.29 19.04 5.91
N GLY A 303 14.44 20.26 6.43
CA GLY A 303 15.04 21.35 5.68
C GLY A 303 16.54 21.29 5.92
N LEU A 304 17.30 20.68 5.02
CA LEU A 304 18.75 20.66 5.08
C LEU A 304 19.29 21.95 4.47
N ILE A 305 19.85 22.83 5.29
CA ILE A 305 20.57 24.01 4.79
C ILE A 305 21.92 23.53 4.25
N VAL A 306 22.18 23.78 2.97
CA VAL A 306 23.43 23.42 2.29
C VAL A 306 24.31 24.66 2.18
N GLY A 307 23.79 25.72 1.54
CA GLY A 307 24.43 27.03 1.47
C GLY A 307 25.81 27.04 0.80
N ASP A 308 26.08 26.10 -0.11
CA ASP A 308 27.38 25.99 -0.79
C ASP A 308 27.45 26.83 -2.09
N GLY A 309 26.40 27.61 -2.34
CA GLY A 309 26.18 28.44 -3.51
C GLY A 309 25.98 27.68 -4.81
N VAL A 310 25.63 26.40 -4.73
CA VAL A 310 24.93 25.67 -5.80
C VAL A 310 23.54 25.31 -5.31
N ILE A 311 23.43 24.87 -4.06
CA ILE A 311 22.17 24.55 -3.38
C ILE A 311 22.08 25.41 -2.11
N ASP A 312 20.98 26.13 -1.95
CA ASP A 312 20.70 26.87 -0.72
C ASP A 312 20.20 25.91 0.36
N ARG A 313 19.17 25.12 0.02
CA ARG A 313 18.61 24.10 0.92
C ARG A 313 17.87 23.00 0.18
N ILE A 314 17.66 21.89 0.87
CA ILE A 314 16.89 20.74 0.42
C ILE A 314 15.73 20.53 1.38
N GLU A 315 14.51 20.41 0.87
CA GLU A 315 13.32 20.08 1.65
C GLU A 315 12.78 18.72 1.23
N VAL A 316 12.39 17.90 2.21
CA VAL A 316 11.73 16.61 1.98
C VAL A 316 10.34 16.63 2.60
N SER A 317 9.32 16.33 1.81
CA SER A 317 7.92 16.28 2.25
C SER A 317 7.23 14.97 1.85
N GLN A 318 6.14 14.66 2.54
CA GLN A 318 5.28 13.52 2.25
C GLN A 318 3.92 14.02 1.72
N GLU A 319 3.50 13.48 0.58
CA GLU A 319 2.21 13.72 -0.07
C GLU A 319 1.32 12.47 -0.09
N GLU A 320 0.01 12.68 -0.32
CA GLU A 320 -1.00 11.62 -0.44
C GLU A 320 -1.03 10.99 -1.85
N PRO A 321 -1.34 9.68 -1.97
CA PRO A 321 -1.51 8.71 -0.88
C PRO A 321 -0.18 8.15 -0.36
N MET A 322 0.84 8.04 -1.22
CA MET A 322 2.19 7.56 -0.88
C MET A 322 3.22 8.13 -1.88
N ALA A 323 3.57 9.41 -1.72
CA ALA A 323 4.67 9.99 -2.47
C ALA A 323 5.56 10.86 -1.60
N SER A 324 6.86 10.75 -1.79
CA SER A 324 7.84 11.67 -1.20
C SER A 324 8.24 12.69 -2.24
N VAL A 325 8.42 13.94 -1.82
CA VAL A 325 8.89 15.02 -2.69
C VAL A 325 10.18 15.59 -2.10
N VAL A 326 11.22 15.64 -2.93
CA VAL A 326 12.50 16.26 -2.61
C VAL A 326 12.62 17.54 -3.43
N THR A 327 12.71 18.68 -2.77
CA THR A 327 12.85 19.99 -3.41
C THR A 327 14.21 20.59 -3.11
N PHE A 328 14.94 20.92 -4.17
CA PHE A 328 16.21 21.61 -4.12
C PHE A 328 15.96 23.09 -4.42
N TYR A 329 16.26 23.97 -3.47
CA TYR A 329 16.21 25.41 -3.68
C TYR A 329 17.60 25.89 -4.09
N LEU A 330 17.66 26.63 -5.19
CA LEU A 330 18.90 27.02 -5.83
C LEU A 330 18.97 28.56 -5.94
N PRO A 331 20.15 29.17 -5.76
CA PRO A 331 20.33 30.58 -6.06
C PRO A 331 20.33 30.86 -7.57
N TYR A 332 20.68 29.86 -8.38
CA TYR A 332 20.64 29.85 -9.84
C TYR A 332 20.58 28.40 -10.34
N TYR A 333 20.26 28.20 -11.61
CA TYR A 333 20.28 26.88 -12.23
C TYR A 333 21.09 26.86 -13.53
N LEU A 334 21.97 25.87 -13.67
CA LEU A 334 22.69 25.59 -14.92
C LEU A 334 22.29 24.23 -15.49
N LYS A 335 22.56 23.17 -14.74
CA LYS A 335 22.29 21.79 -15.13
C LYS A 335 22.27 20.90 -13.88
N HIS A 336 21.42 19.88 -13.91
CA HIS A 336 21.56 18.71 -13.05
C HIS A 336 21.65 17.41 -13.85
N VAL A 337 22.21 16.37 -13.24
CA VAL A 337 22.24 15.00 -13.77
C VAL A 337 21.84 14.03 -12.67
N GLU A 338 20.89 13.13 -12.99
CA GLU A 338 20.52 12.00 -12.14
C GLU A 338 21.36 10.77 -12.54
N LYS A 339 21.91 10.07 -11.54
CA LYS A 339 22.70 8.85 -11.74
C LYS A 339 22.48 7.87 -10.58
N PRO A 340 22.86 6.60 -10.71
CA PRO A 340 22.87 5.66 -9.58
C PRO A 340 23.69 6.22 -8.41
N GLY A 341 23.16 6.08 -7.19
CA GLY A 341 23.80 6.53 -5.97
C GLY A 341 24.93 5.62 -5.51
N LYS A 342 25.49 5.97 -4.34
CA LYS A 342 26.63 5.26 -3.72
C LYS A 342 26.31 3.81 -3.33
N GLN A 343 25.06 3.48 -3.01
CA GLN A 343 24.62 2.11 -2.70
C GLN A 343 23.57 1.62 -3.70
N PRO A 344 23.40 0.29 -3.87
CA PRO A 344 22.35 -0.26 -4.71
C PRO A 344 20.96 0.25 -4.29
N GLY A 345 20.26 0.89 -5.24
CA GLY A 345 18.94 1.48 -5.02
C GLY A 345 18.93 2.94 -4.57
N ASP A 346 20.09 3.53 -4.29
CA ASP A 346 20.19 4.96 -4.04
C ASP A 346 20.27 5.74 -5.36
N ILE A 347 20.02 7.04 -5.28
CA ILE A 347 20.15 7.98 -6.41
C ILE A 347 21.11 9.09 -6.03
N ALA A 348 21.97 9.48 -6.96
CA ALA A 348 22.76 10.70 -6.86
C ALA A 348 22.25 11.73 -7.86
N VAL A 349 22.15 12.98 -7.41
CA VAL A 349 21.80 14.15 -8.22
C VAL A 349 22.97 15.11 -8.18
N GLU A 350 23.62 15.31 -9.31
CA GLU A 350 24.73 16.25 -9.44
C GLU A 350 24.24 17.58 -9.99
N PHE A 351 24.49 18.67 -9.26
CA PHE A 351 24.23 20.03 -9.71
C PHE A 351 25.53 20.71 -10.13
N THR A 352 25.60 21.22 -11.36
CA THR A 352 26.82 21.86 -11.88
C THR A 352 27.03 23.24 -11.26
N ARG A 353 28.23 23.49 -10.74
CA ARG A 353 28.64 24.81 -10.24
C ARG A 353 28.93 25.75 -11.41
N SER A 354 28.62 27.03 -11.24
CA SER A 354 28.93 28.03 -12.25
C SER A 354 30.42 28.21 -12.47
N PHE A 355 30.81 28.34 -13.75
CA PHE A 355 32.17 28.69 -14.15
C PHE A 355 32.61 30.08 -13.66
N CYS A 356 31.67 30.94 -13.27
CA CYS A 356 31.96 32.26 -12.68
C CYS A 356 32.00 32.25 -11.16
N TRP A 357 31.81 31.09 -10.52
CA TRP A 357 31.87 30.97 -9.06
C TRP A 357 33.17 31.57 -8.50
N GLN A 358 33.02 32.47 -7.53
CA GLN A 358 34.09 33.24 -6.87
C GLN A 358 34.97 34.10 -7.79
N LYS A 359 34.71 34.14 -9.11
CA LYS A 359 35.43 35.01 -10.04
C LYS A 359 34.95 36.45 -9.91
N THR A 360 35.88 37.37 -9.94
CA THR A 360 35.57 38.79 -10.16
C THR A 360 35.26 38.98 -11.64
N ILE A 361 34.10 39.56 -11.95
CA ILE A 361 33.70 39.87 -13.32
C ILE A 361 33.43 41.36 -13.41
N VAL A 362 34.26 42.06 -14.19
CA VAL A 362 34.08 43.48 -14.43
C VAL A 362 33.08 43.65 -15.58
N ILE A 363 32.00 44.39 -15.31
CA ILE A 363 30.95 44.72 -16.26
C ILE A 363 31.13 46.19 -16.62
N ASP A 364 31.23 46.50 -17.90
CA ASP A 364 31.41 47.86 -18.39
C ASP A 364 30.17 48.35 -19.13
N PRO A 365 29.22 49.04 -18.46
CA PRO A 365 28.09 49.64 -19.15
C PRO A 365 28.61 50.82 -19.99
N GLY A 366 28.53 50.68 -21.32
CA GLY A 366 29.01 51.69 -22.27
C GLY A 366 28.39 53.08 -22.05
N HIS A 367 29.10 54.13 -22.46
CA HIS A 367 28.65 55.53 -22.39
C HIS A 367 28.32 56.01 -20.97
N GLY A 368 27.55 57.10 -20.85
CA GLY A 368 27.14 57.70 -19.58
C GLY A 368 27.15 59.22 -19.59
N GLY A 369 26.37 59.84 -18.71
CA GLY A 369 26.29 61.29 -18.55
C GLY A 369 25.87 61.99 -19.85
N GLN A 370 26.75 62.87 -20.33
CA GLN A 370 26.56 63.65 -21.57
C GLN A 370 26.79 62.85 -22.85
N ASP A 371 27.39 61.66 -22.75
CA ASP A 371 27.56 60.75 -23.89
C ASP A 371 26.36 59.78 -23.93
N PRO A 372 25.39 59.96 -24.85
CA PRO A 372 24.22 59.09 -24.95
C PRO A 372 24.53 57.74 -25.62
N GLY A 373 25.67 57.61 -26.29
CA GLY A 373 25.89 56.59 -27.30
C GLY A 373 24.93 56.73 -28.48
N ALA A 374 24.60 55.62 -29.13
CA ALA A 374 23.59 55.62 -30.19
C ALA A 374 22.20 56.03 -29.66
N VAL A 375 21.48 56.82 -30.44
CA VAL A 375 20.10 57.24 -30.13
C VAL A 375 19.16 56.62 -31.17
N GLY A 376 18.25 55.77 -30.70
CA GLY A 376 17.23 55.15 -31.55
C GLY A 376 16.22 56.17 -32.08
N PHE A 377 15.48 55.78 -33.12
CA PHE A 377 14.48 56.63 -33.76
C PHE A 377 13.38 57.12 -32.80
N THR A 378 13.12 56.37 -31.72
CA THR A 378 12.15 56.74 -30.66
C THR A 378 12.75 57.62 -29.56
N GLY A 379 14.04 57.96 -29.63
CA GLY A 379 14.77 58.69 -28.59
C GLY A 379 15.42 57.81 -27.51
N LEU A 380 15.28 56.47 -27.60
CA LEU A 380 15.94 55.53 -26.67
C LEU A 380 17.47 55.65 -26.79
N GLN A 381 18.16 55.83 -25.66
CA GLN A 381 19.60 56.04 -25.63
C GLN A 381 20.34 54.75 -25.24
N GLU A 382 21.44 54.47 -25.92
CA GLU A 382 22.29 53.29 -25.65
C GLU A 382 22.77 53.25 -24.20
N LYS A 383 23.16 54.39 -23.61
CA LYS A 383 23.65 54.46 -22.23
C LYS A 383 22.65 53.90 -21.20
N ASP A 384 21.35 54.07 -21.46
CA ASP A 384 20.28 53.68 -20.53
C ASP A 384 20.02 52.18 -20.66
N VAL A 385 19.96 51.68 -21.89
CA VAL A 385 19.81 50.24 -22.19
C VAL A 385 21.02 49.45 -21.68
N ALA A 386 22.23 49.94 -21.94
CA ALA A 386 23.46 49.30 -21.48
C ALA A 386 23.54 49.23 -19.95
N LEU A 387 23.10 50.28 -19.25
CA LEU A 387 23.06 50.28 -17.78
C LEU A 387 22.02 49.28 -17.25
N ASP A 388 20.79 49.29 -17.76
CA ASP A 388 19.73 48.36 -17.33
C ASP A 388 20.16 46.90 -17.52
N ILE A 389 20.69 46.56 -18.70
CA ILE A 389 21.21 45.21 -18.98
C ILE A 389 22.34 44.85 -18.03
N SER A 390 23.28 45.77 -17.77
CA SER A 390 24.44 45.52 -16.92
C SER A 390 24.07 45.29 -15.46
N LEU A 391 23.09 46.04 -14.93
CA LEU A 391 22.58 45.85 -13.58
C LEU A 391 21.89 44.48 -13.42
N ARG A 392 21.08 44.09 -14.41
CA ARG A 392 20.45 42.76 -14.43
C ARG A 392 21.49 41.64 -14.52
N LEU A 393 22.51 41.81 -15.38
CA LEU A 393 23.61 40.87 -15.51
C LEU A 393 24.39 40.75 -14.18
N ALA A 394 24.64 41.86 -13.49
CA ALA A 394 25.32 41.85 -12.20
C ALA A 394 24.56 41.01 -11.17
N GLU A 395 23.24 41.17 -11.06
CA GLU A 395 22.43 40.34 -10.14
C GLU A 395 22.46 38.86 -10.51
N LEU A 396 22.37 38.52 -11.81
CA LEU A 396 22.49 37.12 -12.26
C LEU A 396 23.88 36.52 -11.99
N LEU A 397 24.95 37.28 -12.21
CA LEU A 397 26.32 36.87 -11.93
C LEU A 397 26.56 36.68 -10.43
N LYS A 398 26.04 37.61 -9.61
CA LYS A 398 26.09 37.52 -8.15
C LYS A 398 25.34 36.30 -7.63
N ALA A 399 24.14 36.03 -8.16
CA ALA A 399 23.38 34.82 -7.86
C ALA A 399 24.18 33.57 -8.24
N ALA A 400 24.84 33.57 -9.41
CA ALA A 400 25.77 32.53 -9.86
C ALA A 400 27.09 32.44 -9.06
N GLY A 401 27.23 33.24 -7.99
CA GLY A 401 28.37 33.25 -7.07
C GLY A 401 29.60 34.00 -7.56
N ALA A 402 29.50 34.77 -8.65
CA ALA A 402 30.54 35.70 -9.06
C ALA A 402 30.56 36.96 -8.17
N LYS A 403 31.63 37.74 -8.31
CA LYS A 403 31.80 39.05 -7.70
C LYS A 403 31.74 40.10 -8.81
N PRO A 404 30.55 40.56 -9.23
CA PRO A 404 30.43 41.55 -10.29
C PRO A 404 30.95 42.91 -9.80
N VAL A 405 31.71 43.58 -10.65
CA VAL A 405 32.19 44.97 -10.45
C VAL A 405 31.73 45.78 -11.64
N LEU A 406 30.87 46.77 -11.43
CA LEU A 406 30.47 47.66 -12.52
C LEU A 406 31.42 48.85 -12.61
N THR A 407 31.86 49.21 -13.82
CA THR A 407 32.64 50.44 -14.03
C THR A 407 31.81 51.70 -13.75
N ARG A 408 30.48 51.61 -13.91
CA ARG A 408 29.48 52.57 -13.42
C ARG A 408 28.21 51.84 -13.00
N SER A 409 27.53 52.29 -11.95
CA SER A 409 26.21 51.77 -11.54
C SER A 409 25.11 52.82 -11.64
N SER A 410 25.42 53.97 -12.22
CA SER A 410 24.53 55.12 -12.36
C SER A 410 24.63 55.73 -13.76
N ALA A 411 23.87 56.80 -14.01
CA ALA A 411 23.90 57.55 -15.26
C ALA A 411 25.18 58.41 -15.44
N GLU A 412 26.21 58.24 -14.60
CA GLU A 412 27.45 59.01 -14.68
C GLU A 412 28.32 58.66 -15.91
N TYR A 413 29.14 59.62 -16.34
CA TYR A 413 30.18 59.38 -17.33
C TYR A 413 31.46 58.91 -16.62
N VAL A 414 32.05 57.79 -17.10
CA VAL A 414 33.35 57.29 -16.65
C VAL A 414 34.35 57.35 -17.80
N PHE A 415 35.50 57.97 -17.55
CA PHE A 415 36.56 58.16 -18.55
C PHE A 415 37.16 56.80 -18.98
N LEU A 416 37.47 56.65 -20.28
CA LEU A 416 37.84 55.34 -20.86
C LEU A 416 39.05 54.67 -20.16
N PRO A 417 40.18 55.36 -19.90
CA PRO A 417 41.27 54.79 -19.10
C PRO A 417 40.88 54.34 -17.69
N ASP A 418 39.91 55.00 -17.07
CA ASP A 418 39.46 54.67 -15.71
C ASP A 418 38.68 53.36 -15.69
N ARG A 419 37.90 53.09 -16.74
CA ARG A 419 37.22 51.79 -16.95
C ARG A 419 38.23 50.64 -17.03
N ALA A 420 39.29 50.82 -17.81
CA ALA A 420 40.37 49.83 -17.90
C ALA A 420 41.12 49.67 -16.58
N ARG A 421 41.31 50.76 -15.82
CA ARG A 421 41.93 50.72 -14.50
C ARG A 421 41.09 49.96 -13.47
N ILE A 422 39.76 50.11 -13.49
CA ILE A 422 38.83 49.31 -12.67
C ILE A 422 38.90 47.83 -13.06
N ALA A 423 39.05 47.52 -14.34
CA ALA A 423 39.15 46.13 -14.79
C ALA A 423 40.46 45.43 -14.37
N ASN A 424 41.53 46.21 -14.15
CA ASN A 424 42.87 45.70 -13.80
C ASN A 424 43.16 45.75 -12.28
N SER A 425 42.21 46.18 -11.45
CA SER A 425 42.32 46.18 -9.98
C SER A 425 41.87 44.86 -9.38
#